data_AF-A0A7Y8E364-F1
#
_entry.id   AF-A0A7Y8E364-F1
#
_cell.length_a   1.000
_cell.length_b   1.000
_cell.length_c   1.000
_cell.angle_alpha   90.00
_cell.angle_beta   90.00
_cell.angle_gamma   90.00
#
_symmetry.space_group_name_H-M   'P 1'
#
loop_
_entity.id
_entity.type
_entity.pdbx_description
1 polymer ?
#
loop_
_entity_poly.entity_id
_entity_poly.type
_entity_poly.pdbx_seq_one_letter_code
_entity_poly.pdbx_strand_id
1 'polypeptide(L)'
;MQASQRYTLNIRDLFISSSEGLCGAEVIVAILDGDTEIDRLSFKGKVGPGGDGYDRSYTAKPGLKAKKISGPGSITMKSAS
;
A
#
# COMPACT_ATOMS: atom_id res chain seq x y z
N MET A 1 -2.88 27.98 -6.01
CA MET A 1 -2.24 26.92 -5.20
C MET A 1 -3.21 25.75 -5.18
N GLN A 2 -2.85 24.61 -5.77
CA GLN A 2 -3.74 23.45 -5.76
C GLN A 2 -3.76 22.90 -4.34
N ALA A 3 -4.95 22.81 -3.72
CA ALA A 3 -5.08 22.29 -2.36
C ALA A 3 -4.56 20.85 -2.32
N SER A 4 -3.68 20.55 -1.36
CA SER A 4 -3.23 19.19 -1.13
C SER A 4 -4.35 18.36 -0.51
N GLN A 5 -4.43 17.10 -0.90
CA GLN A 5 -5.35 16.11 -0.38
C GLN A 5 -4.57 15.06 0.42
N ARG A 6 -5.17 14.60 1.52
CA ARG A 6 -4.61 13.53 2.33
C ARG A 6 -5.09 12.19 1.80
N TYR A 7 -4.18 11.22 1.76
CA TYR A 7 -4.45 9.84 1.39
C TYR A 7 -3.97 8.88 2.46
N THR A 8 -4.62 7.73 2.57
CA THR A 8 -4.18 6.60 3.37
C THR A 8 -4.07 5.37 2.48
N LEU A 9 -2.85 4.84 2.37
CA LEU A 9 -2.59 3.53 1.79
C LEU A 9 -2.72 2.48 2.89
N ASN A 10 -3.68 1.58 2.75
CA ASN A 10 -3.84 0.41 3.61
C ASN A 10 -3.29 -0.82 2.88
N ILE A 11 -2.48 -1.61 3.58
CA ILE A 11 -1.88 -2.85 3.09
C ILE A 11 -2.35 -4.00 3.97
N ARG A 12 -2.94 -5.03 3.37
CA ARG A 12 -3.43 -6.22 4.09
C ARG A 12 -2.87 -7.50 3.50
N ASP A 13 -3.02 -8.59 4.26
CA ASP A 13 -2.66 -9.94 3.84
C ASP A 13 -1.20 -10.07 3.38
N LEU A 14 -0.29 -9.34 4.03
CA LEU A 14 1.14 -9.36 3.74
C LEU A 14 1.78 -10.56 4.44
N PHE A 15 1.56 -11.75 3.86
CA PHE A 15 2.14 -12.99 4.34
C PHE A 15 2.31 -14.00 3.20
N ILE A 16 3.12 -15.02 3.45
CA ILE A 16 3.19 -16.23 2.63
C ILE A 16 2.80 -17.41 3.52
N SER A 17 1.91 -18.27 3.04
CA SER A 17 1.55 -19.52 3.70
C SER A 17 2.52 -20.63 3.30
N SER A 18 3.10 -21.31 4.27
CA SER A 18 3.94 -22.49 4.09
C SER A 18 3.45 -23.64 4.99
N SER A 19 4.02 -24.84 4.84
CA SER A 19 3.76 -25.98 5.73
C SER A 19 4.12 -25.70 7.20
N GLU A 20 5.02 -24.74 7.43
CA GLU A 20 5.46 -24.32 8.77
C GLU A 20 4.62 -23.15 9.33
N GLY A 21 3.61 -22.69 8.58
CA GLY A 21 2.69 -21.63 8.95
C GLY A 21 2.90 -20.34 8.14
N LEU A 22 2.47 -19.21 8.72
CA LEU A 22 2.50 -17.90 8.07
C LEU A 22 3.85 -17.22 8.26
N CYS A 23 4.55 -16.92 7.17
CA CYS A 23 5.74 -16.09 7.17
C CYS A 23 5.40 -14.65 6.73
N GLY A 24 6.17 -13.69 7.22
CA GLY A 24 6.12 -12.33 6.69
C GLY A 24 6.57 -12.29 5.24
N ALA A 25 6.19 -11.24 4.53
CA ALA A 25 6.49 -11.06 3.13
C ALA A 25 6.86 -9.61 2.80
N GLU A 26 7.22 -9.39 1.54
CA GLU A 26 7.50 -8.08 0.98
C GLU A 26 6.52 -7.76 -0.15
N VAL A 27 5.95 -6.56 -0.13
CA VAL A 27 5.14 -6.02 -1.22
C VAL A 27 5.74 -4.72 -1.73
N ILE A 28 5.80 -4.58 -3.05
CA ILE A 28 6.27 -3.38 -3.72
C ILE A 28 5.07 -2.63 -4.29
N VAL A 29 4.97 -1.34 -3.94
CA VAL A 29 3.87 -0.47 -4.33
C VAL A 29 4.42 0.76 -5.03
N ALA A 30 3.90 1.06 -6.21
CA ALA A 30 4.14 2.32 -6.91
C ALA A 30 3.06 3.33 -6.54
N ILE A 31 3.46 4.56 -6.27
CA ILE A 31 2.58 5.71 -6.11
C ILE A 31 2.54 6.45 -7.44
N LEU A 32 1.34 6.65 -7.96
CA LEU A 32 1.10 7.21 -9.28
C LEU A 32 0.38 8.55 -9.17
N ASP A 33 0.82 9.49 -9.99
CA ASP A 33 0.13 10.74 -10.30
C ASP A 33 -0.36 10.68 -11.74
N GLY A 34 -1.65 10.44 -11.92
CA GLY A 34 -2.18 9.99 -13.21
C GLY A 34 -1.64 8.61 -13.56
N ASP A 35 -0.87 8.52 -14.65
CA ASP A 35 -0.19 7.30 -15.11
C ASP A 35 1.33 7.33 -14.85
N THR A 36 1.84 8.43 -14.27
CA THR A 36 3.27 8.61 -13.99
C THR A 36 3.61 8.08 -12.61
N GLU A 37 4.58 7.18 -12.51
CA GLU A 37 5.15 6.76 -11.22
C GLU A 37 5.98 7.91 -10.64
N ILE A 38 5.63 8.33 -9.41
CA ILE A 38 6.31 9.42 -8.70
C ILE A 38 7.09 8.92 -7.47
N ASP A 39 6.76 7.73 -6.97
CA ASP A 39 7.42 7.10 -5.83
C ASP A 39 7.23 5.58 -5.87
N ARG A 40 8.16 4.86 -5.24
CA ARG A 40 8.15 3.40 -5.12
C ARG A 40 8.52 2.99 -3.71
N LEU A 41 7.66 2.19 -3.11
CA LEU A 41 7.77 1.79 -1.72
C LEU A 41 7.85 0.28 -1.58
N SER A 42 8.76 -0.17 -0.72
CA SER A 42 8.82 -1.55 -0.26
C SER A 42 8.26 -1.62 1.16
N PHE A 43 7.33 -2.55 1.38
CA PHE A 43 6.79 -2.85 2.69
C PHE A 43 7.12 -4.29 3.04
N LYS A 44 7.89 -4.46 4.12
CA LYS A 44 8.28 -5.76 4.68
C LYS A 44 7.60 -5.94 6.01
N GLY A 45 6.97 -7.09 6.22
CA GLY A 45 6.33 -7.39 7.49
C GLY A 45 5.42 -8.61 7.40
N LYS A 46 4.72 -8.88 8.49
CA LYS A 46 3.72 -9.94 8.56
C LYS A 46 2.39 -9.33 8.99
N VAL A 47 1.47 -9.20 8.05
CA VAL A 47 0.08 -8.83 8.34
C VAL A 47 -0.77 -10.06 8.02
N GLY A 48 -1.18 -10.79 9.05
CA GLY A 48 -1.97 -12.00 8.88
C GLY A 48 -3.38 -11.74 8.32
N PRO A 49 -4.08 -12.80 7.88
CA PRO A 49 -5.42 -12.67 7.36
C PRO A 49 -6.37 -12.11 8.42
N GLY A 50 -7.15 -11.09 8.05
CA GLY A 50 -8.09 -10.42 8.94
C GLY A 50 -7.47 -9.41 9.93
N GLY A 51 -6.16 -9.14 9.85
CA GLY A 51 -5.55 -8.02 10.59
C GLY A 51 -5.93 -6.66 10.02
N ASP A 52 -5.81 -5.60 10.83
CA ASP A 52 -6.19 -4.23 10.43
C ASP A 52 -5.43 -3.71 9.21
N GLY A 53 -4.22 -4.23 9.01
CA GLY A 53 -3.32 -3.84 7.95
C GLY A 53 -2.22 -2.89 8.43
N TYR A 54 -1.38 -2.47 7.50
CA TYR A 54 -0.45 -1.38 7.68
C TYR A 54 -0.97 -0.15 6.95
N ASP A 55 -1.10 0.96 7.67
CA ASP A 55 -1.53 2.24 7.12
C ASP A 55 -0.35 3.19 6.93
N ARG A 56 -0.29 3.83 5.76
CA ARG A 56 0.61 4.96 5.50
C ARG A 56 -0.15 6.16 4.99
N SER A 57 0.01 7.29 5.69
CA SER A 57 -0.55 8.57 5.25
C SER A 57 0.33 9.25 4.21
N TYR A 58 -0.28 9.90 3.23
CA TYR A 58 0.37 10.77 2.25
C TYR A 58 -0.39 12.09 2.16
N THR A 59 0.33 13.15 1.82
CA THR A 59 -0.26 14.43 1.44
C THR A 59 0.29 14.78 0.08
N ALA A 60 -0.58 14.81 -0.93
CA ALA A 60 -0.22 15.06 -2.32
C ALA A 60 -1.31 15.88 -3.00
N LYS A 61 -1.10 16.25 -4.27
CA LYS A 61 -2.19 16.85 -5.04
C LYS A 61 -3.31 15.82 -5.29
N PRO A 62 -4.54 16.29 -5.61
CA PRO A 62 -5.66 15.41 -5.92
C PRO A 62 -5.36 14.44 -7.07
N GLY A 63 -5.88 13.21 -6.99
CA GLY A 63 -5.76 12.19 -8.03
C GLY A 63 -4.68 11.13 -7.80
N LEU A 64 -4.04 11.13 -6.63
CA LEU A 64 -3.00 10.15 -6.29
C LEU A 64 -3.57 8.73 -6.25
N LYS A 65 -2.87 7.78 -6.88
CA LYS A 65 -3.21 6.35 -6.92
C LYS A 65 -2.06 5.52 -6.36
N ALA A 66 -2.38 4.30 -5.94
CA ALA A 66 -1.37 3.29 -5.61
C ALA A 66 -1.61 2.04 -6.46
N LYS A 67 -0.51 1.44 -6.93
CA LYS A 67 -0.53 0.20 -7.71
C LYS A 67 0.44 -0.81 -7.11
N LYS A 68 -0.03 -2.04 -6.91
CA LYS A 68 0.85 -3.14 -6.50
C LYS A 68 1.69 -3.55 -7.70
N ILE A 69 3.01 -3.54 -7.55
CA ILE A 69 3.95 -3.94 -8.58
C ILE A 69 4.30 -5.42 -8.43
N SER A 70 4.60 -5.86 -7.21
CA SER A 70 4.97 -7.25 -6.92
C SER A 70 4.72 -7.62 -5.46
N GLY A 71 4.72 -8.92 -5.18
CA GLY A 71 4.58 -9.48 -3.84
C GLY A 71 3.13 -9.82 -3.43
N PRO A 72 2.97 -10.57 -2.33
CA PRO A 72 1.67 -10.90 -1.75
C PRO A 72 1.04 -9.68 -1.08
N GLY A 73 -0.22 -9.83 -0.68
CA GLY A 73 -1.00 -8.77 -0.04
C GLY A 73 -1.87 -7.95 -0.99
N SER A 74 -2.83 -7.26 -0.40
CA SER A 74 -3.76 -6.36 -1.06
C SER A 74 -3.46 -4.92 -0.65
N ILE A 75 -3.71 -3.97 -1.55
CA ILE A 75 -3.52 -2.55 -1.29
C ILE A 75 -4.80 -1.80 -1.58
N THR A 76 -5.11 -0.80 -0.75
CA THR A 76 -6.22 0.13 -0.99
C THR A 76 -5.75 1.55 -0.69
N MET A 77 -5.93 2.45 -1.64
CA MET A 77 -5.67 3.88 -1.44
C MET A 77 -7.00 4.60 -1.22
N LYS A 78 -7.16 5.29 -0.08
CA LYS A 78 -8.34 6.11 0.23
C LYS A 78 -7.93 7.55 0.40
N SER A 79 -8.65 8.47 -0.24
CA SER A 79 -8.51 9.89 0.06
C SER A 79 -9.35 10.26 1.29
N ALA A 80 -8.84 11.13 2.16
CA ALA A 80 -9.67 11.83 3.12
C ALA A 80 -10.56 12.82 2.34
N SER A 81 -11.87 12.66 2.50
CA SER A 81 -12.91 13.56 2.00
C SER A 81 -13.01 14.81 2.88
#